data_AF-A0A381ZJ37-F1
#
_entry.id   AF-A0A381ZJ37-F1
#
_cell.length_a   1.000
_cell.length_b   1.000
_cell.length_c   1.000
_cell.angle_alpha   90.00
_cell.angle_beta   90.00
_cell.angle_gamma   90.00
#
_symmetry.space_group_name_H-M   'P 1'
#
loop_
_entity.id
_entity.type
_entity.pdbx_description
1 polymer ?
#
loop_
_entity_poly.entity_id
_entity_poly.type
_entity_poly.pdbx_seq_one_letter_code
_entity_poly.pdbx_strand_id
1 'polypeptide(L)'
;IIAEHGYWLSEIFVSGGTTSPPKHIEMMVGGLPMHPTNYLKYNCTWSYDGLVNEYLDDCFILSNGKRREVRGMDGLVPVDTKIGTLEAFYTSGGAAHTIETMQQRGVRSCVYKTLRYPGHQETVRFLVNECGLSRDELTSIFQKSCPAADDLVIIKVGVDNWKEEIVIECNSQFSAMQMATAFPISAVAFLIGTRVIESGGPLAYKDVPYTEFEQKLDFLFEEVK
;
A
#
# COMPACT_ATOMS: atom_id res chain seq x y z
N ILE A 1 -11.24 -1.95 2.12
CA ILE A 1 -12.69 -2.14 1.83
C ILE A 1 -13.25 -3.34 2.58
N ILE A 2 -12.85 -4.58 2.25
CA ILE A 2 -13.33 -5.81 2.91
C ILE A 2 -13.29 -5.73 4.44
N ALA A 3 -12.13 -5.38 4.99
CA ALA A 3 -11.96 -5.30 6.44
C ALA A 3 -12.76 -4.15 7.10
N GLU A 4 -13.20 -3.15 6.34
CA GLU A 4 -14.01 -2.05 6.87
C GLU A 4 -15.51 -2.30 6.74
N HIS A 5 -15.94 -3.15 5.80
CA HIS A 5 -17.31 -3.63 5.66
C HIS A 5 -17.74 -4.59 6.78
N GLY A 6 -16.83 -4.98 7.67
CA GLY A 6 -17.10 -5.95 8.71
C GLY A 6 -17.07 -7.40 8.21
N TYR A 7 -16.87 -7.64 6.91
CA TYR A 7 -16.67 -8.99 6.39
C TYR A 7 -15.50 -9.66 7.12
N TRP A 8 -15.73 -10.89 7.55
CA TRP A 8 -14.66 -11.77 7.98
C TRP A 8 -14.02 -12.37 6.73
N LEU A 9 -12.70 -12.57 6.72
CA LEU A 9 -12.04 -13.30 5.62
C LEU A 9 -12.67 -14.68 5.42
N SER A 10 -13.24 -15.26 6.46
CA SER A 10 -14.00 -16.50 6.35
C SER A 10 -15.32 -16.40 5.61
N GLU A 11 -15.94 -15.22 5.53
CA GLU A 11 -17.16 -15.01 4.75
C GLU A 11 -16.86 -14.88 3.25
N ILE A 12 -15.59 -14.61 2.89
CA ILE A 12 -15.19 -14.38 1.50
C ILE A 12 -14.27 -15.49 0.96
N PHE A 13 -13.37 -16.06 1.78
CA PHE A 13 -12.27 -16.91 1.31
C PHE A 13 -12.05 -18.23 2.06
N VAL A 14 -12.74 -18.53 3.17
CA VAL A 14 -12.54 -19.79 3.93
C VAL A 14 -13.85 -20.54 4.14
N SER A 15 -13.98 -21.71 3.52
CA SER A 15 -15.01 -22.69 3.88
C SER A 15 -14.77 -23.19 5.32
N GLY A 16 -15.69 -22.85 6.24
CA GLY A 16 -15.62 -23.25 7.66
C GLY A 16 -15.29 -22.14 8.66
N GLY A 17 -15.72 -20.90 8.38
CA GLY A 17 -15.35 -19.68 9.09
C GLY A 17 -15.39 -19.68 10.63
N THR A 18 -14.36 -19.09 11.21
CA THR A 18 -14.36 -18.68 12.61
C THR A 18 -14.94 -17.28 12.74
N THR A 19 -15.83 -17.06 13.70
CA THR A 19 -16.51 -15.77 13.97
C THR A 19 -15.65 -14.76 14.73
N SER A 20 -14.36 -15.06 14.92
CA SER A 20 -13.43 -14.23 15.69
C SER A 20 -12.61 -13.31 14.78
N PRO A 21 -12.26 -12.10 15.24
CA PRO A 21 -11.44 -11.21 14.45
C PRO A 21 -10.06 -11.77 14.14
N PRO A 22 -9.52 -11.44 12.95
CA PRO A 22 -8.18 -11.84 12.60
C PRO A 22 -7.20 -11.31 13.64
N LYS A 23 -6.19 -12.12 13.99
CA LYS A 23 -5.24 -11.73 15.04
C LYS A 23 -4.11 -10.89 14.46
N HIS A 24 -3.66 -11.21 13.25
CA HIS A 24 -2.51 -10.62 12.60
C HIS A 24 -2.85 -10.17 11.18
N ILE A 25 -2.55 -8.92 10.85
CA ILE A 25 -2.69 -8.33 9.52
C ILE A 25 -1.37 -7.67 9.14
N GLU A 26 -0.86 -8.00 7.97
CA GLU A 26 0.27 -7.31 7.35
C GLU A 26 -0.13 -6.82 5.97
N MET A 27 0.03 -5.53 5.72
CA MET A 27 -0.23 -4.91 4.42
C MET A 27 1.08 -4.36 3.89
N MET A 28 1.43 -4.71 2.67
CA MET A 28 2.67 -4.28 2.04
C MET A 28 2.42 -3.79 0.63
N VAL A 29 3.03 -2.65 0.27
CA VAL A 29 2.88 -2.05 -1.06
C VAL A 29 4.22 -1.54 -1.58
N GLY A 30 4.46 -1.69 -2.88
CA GLY A 30 5.59 -1.06 -3.54
C GLY A 30 5.25 -0.65 -4.96
N GLY A 31 5.33 0.64 -5.29
CA GLY A 31 5.52 1.10 -6.66
C GLY A 31 7.01 1.09 -6.98
N LEU A 32 7.44 0.27 -7.92
CA LEU A 32 8.84 -0.07 -8.18
C LEU A 32 9.15 0.01 -9.67
N PRO A 33 10.38 0.36 -10.08
CA PRO A 33 10.76 0.22 -11.49
C PRO A 33 10.78 -1.25 -11.89
N MET A 34 10.34 -1.58 -13.11
CA MET A 34 10.53 -2.92 -13.67
C MET A 34 12.02 -3.25 -13.87
N HIS A 35 12.79 -2.23 -14.24
CA HIS A 35 14.22 -2.34 -14.54
C HIS A 35 15.01 -1.24 -13.80
N PRO A 36 15.38 -1.45 -12.53
CA PRO A 36 16.14 -0.46 -11.77
C PRO A 36 17.54 -0.22 -12.37
N THR A 37 17.88 1.04 -12.65
CA THR A 37 19.17 1.43 -13.26
C THR A 37 20.04 2.33 -12.39
N ASN A 38 19.52 2.84 -11.28
CA ASN A 38 20.24 3.72 -10.35
C ASN A 38 20.61 2.99 -9.04
N TYR A 39 21.48 3.63 -8.25
CA TYR A 39 21.99 3.08 -6.99
C TYR A 39 20.89 2.79 -5.97
N LEU A 40 19.87 3.66 -5.89
CA LEU A 40 18.71 3.49 -5.01
C LEU A 40 17.74 2.41 -5.49
N LYS A 41 17.98 1.84 -6.69
CA LYS A 41 17.11 0.87 -7.36
C LYS A 41 15.65 1.34 -7.38
N TYR A 42 15.44 2.63 -7.59
CA TYR A 42 14.13 3.25 -7.44
C TYR A 42 13.89 4.35 -8.48
N ASN A 43 12.67 4.41 -8.99
CA ASN A 43 12.19 5.45 -9.89
C ASN A 43 10.85 5.92 -9.33
N CYS A 44 10.62 7.23 -9.27
CA CYS A 44 9.39 7.77 -8.68
C CYS A 44 8.39 8.11 -9.79
N THR A 45 7.26 7.40 -9.81
CA THR A 45 6.12 7.63 -10.73
C THR A 45 4.97 8.41 -10.08
N TRP A 46 5.20 8.96 -8.88
CA TRP A 46 4.21 9.69 -8.09
C TRP A 46 4.87 10.91 -7.40
N SER A 47 4.24 11.47 -6.36
CA SER A 47 4.73 12.68 -5.69
C SER A 47 6.05 12.44 -4.93
N TYR A 48 7.11 13.15 -5.32
CA TYR A 48 8.38 13.15 -4.57
C TYR A 48 8.22 13.67 -3.14
N ASP A 49 7.42 14.72 -2.93
CA ASP A 49 7.17 15.24 -1.58
C ASP A 49 6.41 14.20 -0.74
N GLY A 50 5.46 13.51 -1.36
CA GLY A 50 4.76 12.38 -0.74
C GLY A 50 5.74 11.28 -0.33
N LEU A 51 6.66 10.90 -1.22
CA LEU A 51 7.68 9.88 -0.97
C LEU A 51 8.54 10.22 0.24
N VAL A 52 9.02 11.46 0.31
CA VAL A 52 9.87 11.90 1.42
C VAL A 52 9.07 12.00 2.72
N ASN A 53 7.82 12.45 2.69
CA ASN A 53 6.95 12.45 3.87
C ASN A 53 6.73 11.04 4.41
N GLU A 54 6.50 10.06 3.54
CA GLU A 54 6.33 8.65 3.93
C GLU A 54 7.53 8.07 4.67
N TYR A 55 8.73 8.53 4.34
CA TYR A 55 9.98 8.09 4.95
C TYR A 55 10.32 8.81 6.25
N LEU A 56 10.01 10.10 6.35
CA LEU A 56 10.39 10.94 7.48
C LEU A 56 9.37 10.91 8.62
N ASP A 57 8.09 10.76 8.32
CA ASP A 57 7.04 10.86 9.33
C ASP A 57 6.90 9.55 10.13
N ASP A 58 6.68 9.68 11.43
CA ASP A 58 6.33 8.57 12.30
C ASP A 58 4.97 7.98 11.89
N CYS A 59 4.79 6.69 12.12
CA CYS A 59 3.57 5.99 11.77
C CYS A 59 3.06 5.11 12.91
N PHE A 60 1.80 4.72 12.80
CA PHE A 60 1.18 3.88 13.81
C PHE A 60 1.10 2.44 13.36
N ILE A 61 1.36 1.53 14.30
CA ILE A 61 1.11 0.10 14.17
C ILE A 61 0.22 -0.36 15.31
N LEU A 62 -0.38 -1.53 15.14
CA LEU A 62 -1.06 -2.24 16.21
C LEU A 62 -0.16 -3.37 16.70
N SER A 63 0.13 -3.37 18.00
CA SER A 63 0.95 -4.40 18.65
C SER A 63 0.30 -4.81 19.97
N ASN A 64 -0.04 -6.11 20.08
CA ASN A 64 -0.78 -6.66 21.22
C ASN A 64 -2.09 -5.91 21.52
N GLY A 65 -2.82 -5.54 20.46
CA GLY A 65 -4.10 -4.81 20.54
C GLY A 65 -3.97 -3.33 20.95
N LYS A 66 -2.74 -2.82 21.06
CA LYS A 66 -2.46 -1.43 21.41
C LYS A 66 -1.78 -0.71 20.26
N ARG A 67 -2.31 0.47 19.92
CA ARG A 67 -1.67 1.39 18.99
C ARG A 67 -0.30 1.81 19.54
N ARG A 68 0.73 1.75 18.70
CA ARG A 68 2.08 2.19 19.00
C ARG A 68 2.59 3.05 17.86
N GLU A 69 3.27 4.12 18.20
CA GLU A 69 3.99 4.95 17.26
C GLU A 69 5.38 4.34 17.04
N VAL A 70 5.79 4.28 15.78
CA VAL A 70 7.10 3.79 15.33
C VAL A 70 7.65 4.76 14.29
N ARG A 71 8.97 4.80 14.16
CA ARG A 71 9.59 5.67 13.17
C ARG A 71 9.40 5.15 11.77
N GLY A 72 9.24 6.06 10.81
CA GLY A 72 9.41 5.77 9.41
C GLY A 72 10.77 5.09 9.16
N MET A 73 10.82 4.20 8.18
CA MET A 73 12.00 3.41 7.80
C MET A 73 12.44 2.36 8.82
N ASP A 74 11.87 2.26 10.03
CA ASP A 74 12.20 1.16 10.95
C ASP A 74 11.53 -0.17 10.55
N GLY A 75 11.88 -1.25 11.24
CA GLY A 75 11.22 -2.55 11.07
C GLY A 75 11.57 -3.30 9.77
N LEU A 76 12.78 -3.03 9.23
CA LEU A 76 13.32 -3.68 8.04
C LEU A 76 13.29 -5.20 8.17
N VAL A 77 12.64 -5.86 7.21
CA VAL A 77 12.65 -7.31 7.05
C VAL A 77 12.74 -7.68 5.57
N PRO A 78 13.44 -8.77 5.20
CA PRO A 78 13.34 -9.32 3.86
C PRO A 78 11.96 -9.98 3.66
N VAL A 79 11.42 -9.89 2.44
CA VAL A 79 10.13 -10.47 2.06
C VAL A 79 10.25 -11.13 0.70
N ASP A 80 9.89 -12.41 0.62
CA ASP A 80 9.79 -13.12 -0.66
C ASP A 80 8.48 -12.75 -1.38
N THR A 81 8.61 -12.41 -2.65
CA THR A 81 7.50 -11.99 -3.53
C THR A 81 7.59 -12.66 -4.90
N LYS A 82 6.53 -12.54 -5.71
CA LYS A 82 6.47 -13.01 -7.11
C LYS A 82 7.55 -12.41 -7.99
N ILE A 83 8.11 -11.25 -7.63
CA ILE A 83 9.17 -10.57 -8.40
C ILE A 83 10.57 -10.73 -7.77
N GLY A 84 10.71 -11.64 -6.80
CA GLY A 84 11.95 -11.90 -6.07
C GLY A 84 11.93 -11.35 -4.64
N THR A 85 13.08 -11.40 -3.98
CA THR A 85 13.20 -10.91 -2.60
C THR A 85 13.28 -9.38 -2.58
N LEU A 86 12.36 -8.78 -1.84
CA LEU A 86 12.29 -7.35 -1.55
C LEU A 86 12.60 -7.10 -0.08
N GLU A 87 12.76 -5.84 0.29
CA GLU A 87 12.80 -5.40 1.68
C GLU A 87 11.51 -4.66 2.03
N ALA A 88 11.01 -4.87 3.26
CA ALA A 88 9.82 -4.23 3.77
C ALA A 88 10.13 -3.48 5.07
N PHE A 89 9.65 -2.25 5.17
CA PHE A 89 9.85 -1.39 6.35
C PHE A 89 8.65 -0.46 6.56
N TYR A 90 8.52 0.11 7.76
CA TYR A 90 7.39 0.96 8.11
C TYR A 90 7.46 2.32 7.40
N THR A 91 6.30 2.81 6.97
CA THR A 91 6.11 4.14 6.38
C THR A 91 4.76 4.70 6.80
N SER A 92 4.59 6.03 6.74
CA SER A 92 3.38 6.71 7.23
C SER A 92 2.19 6.72 6.25
N GLY A 93 2.43 6.56 4.95
CA GLY A 93 1.45 6.93 3.92
C GLY A 93 0.28 5.99 3.70
N GLY A 94 0.47 4.66 3.76
CA GLY A 94 -0.54 3.74 3.21
C GLY A 94 -1.48 3.07 4.21
N ALA A 95 -1.31 3.31 5.52
CA ALA A 95 -2.21 2.74 6.52
C ALA A 95 -3.48 3.57 6.76
N ALA A 96 -3.42 4.89 6.56
CA ALA A 96 -4.50 5.84 6.85
C ALA A 96 -5.22 5.54 8.19
N HIS A 97 -6.54 5.40 8.19
CA HIS A 97 -7.35 5.07 9.36
C HIS A 97 -7.40 3.56 9.68
N THR A 98 -6.80 2.71 8.84
CA THR A 98 -6.92 1.24 8.92
C THR A 98 -6.46 0.70 10.28
N ILE A 99 -5.37 1.24 10.84
CA ILE A 99 -4.85 0.79 12.15
C ILE A 99 -5.88 0.98 13.25
N GLU A 100 -6.55 2.13 13.26
CA GLU A 100 -7.60 2.45 14.23
C GLU A 100 -8.84 1.56 14.00
N THR A 101 -9.28 1.42 12.75
CA THR A 101 -10.39 0.52 12.39
C THR A 101 -10.10 -0.91 12.84
N MET A 102 -8.90 -1.43 12.61
CA MET A 102 -8.52 -2.79 13.00
C MET A 102 -8.43 -2.94 14.52
N GLN A 103 -7.96 -1.91 15.24
CA GLN A 103 -7.97 -1.92 16.70
C GLN A 103 -9.40 -2.03 17.26
N GLN A 104 -10.35 -1.26 16.72
CA GLN A 104 -11.76 -1.30 17.13
C GLN A 104 -12.40 -2.68 16.86
N ARG A 105 -11.94 -3.38 15.81
CA ARG A 105 -12.36 -4.76 15.50
C ARG A 105 -11.70 -5.84 16.37
N GLY A 106 -10.79 -5.48 17.28
CA GLY A 106 -10.14 -6.43 18.19
C GLY A 106 -8.95 -7.18 17.57
N VAL A 107 -8.39 -6.68 16.46
CA VAL A 107 -7.14 -7.21 15.88
C VAL A 107 -5.99 -7.02 16.88
N ARG A 108 -5.06 -7.98 16.97
CA ARG A 108 -3.93 -7.89 17.90
C ARG A 108 -2.69 -7.26 17.28
N SER A 109 -2.43 -7.55 16.01
CA SER A 109 -1.28 -7.06 15.27
C SER A 109 -1.72 -6.58 13.90
N CYS A 110 -1.38 -5.36 13.54
CA CYS A 110 -1.69 -4.77 12.25
C CYS A 110 -0.57 -3.82 11.86
N VAL A 111 0.04 -4.03 10.70
CA VAL A 111 1.14 -3.22 10.19
C VAL A 111 0.94 -2.89 8.72
N TYR A 112 1.40 -1.71 8.32
CA TYR A 112 1.59 -1.31 6.93
C TYR A 112 3.10 -1.16 6.68
N LYS A 113 3.59 -1.69 5.56
CA LYS A 113 4.98 -1.59 5.16
C LYS A 113 5.11 -1.21 3.69
N THR A 114 6.16 -0.47 3.37
CA THR A 114 6.56 -0.22 1.99
C THR A 114 7.57 -1.27 1.55
N LEU A 115 7.38 -1.79 0.32
CA LEU A 115 8.30 -2.70 -0.35
C LEU A 115 9.28 -1.91 -1.22
N ARG A 116 10.57 -2.27 -1.15
CA ARG A 116 11.64 -1.75 -2.02
C ARG A 116 12.60 -2.86 -2.42
N TYR A 117 13.42 -2.60 -3.44
CA TYR A 117 14.53 -3.48 -3.77
C TYR A 117 15.61 -3.42 -2.67
N PRO A 118 16.32 -4.53 -2.41
CA PRO A 118 17.31 -4.58 -1.33
C PRO A 118 18.37 -3.48 -1.42
N GLY A 119 18.64 -2.82 -0.29
CA GLY A 119 19.66 -1.77 -0.13
C GLY A 119 19.12 -0.34 -0.27
N HIS A 120 17.83 -0.17 -0.61
CA HIS A 120 17.22 1.16 -0.70
C HIS A 120 17.09 1.79 0.69
N GLN A 121 16.54 1.05 1.64
CA GLN A 121 16.22 1.50 2.99
C GLN A 121 17.47 1.94 3.75
N GLU A 122 18.55 1.16 3.69
CA GLU A 122 19.81 1.48 4.38
C GLU A 122 20.41 2.78 3.83
N THR A 123 20.37 2.96 2.50
CA THR A 123 20.90 4.15 1.85
C THR A 123 20.09 5.37 2.23
N VAL A 124 18.76 5.29 2.20
CA VAL A 124 17.90 6.41 2.59
C VAL A 124 18.05 6.72 4.08
N ARG A 125 18.15 5.70 4.95
CA ARG A 125 18.41 5.92 6.38
C ARG A 125 19.74 6.60 6.66
N PHE A 126 20.79 6.28 5.89
CA PHE A 126 22.07 6.99 5.97
C PHE A 126 21.89 8.47 5.62
N LEU A 127 21.21 8.78 4.51
CA LEU A 127 20.94 10.16 4.09
C LEU A 127 20.12 10.95 5.14
N VAL A 128 19.11 10.30 5.74
CA VAL A 128 18.25 10.94 6.74
C VAL A 128 18.95 11.10 8.09
N ASN A 129 19.50 10.02 8.65
CA ASN A 129 19.93 9.99 10.04
C ASN A 129 21.39 10.39 10.24
N GLU A 130 22.26 10.08 9.28
CA GLU A 130 23.70 10.33 9.41
C GLU A 130 24.12 11.60 8.67
N CYS A 131 23.62 11.81 7.45
CA CYS A 131 23.86 13.06 6.72
C CYS A 131 22.96 14.21 7.22
N GLY A 132 21.86 13.90 7.91
CA GLY A 132 20.96 14.91 8.47
C GLY A 132 20.27 15.77 7.41
N LEU A 133 20.02 15.21 6.22
CA LEU A 133 19.44 15.97 5.12
C LEU A 133 18.01 16.42 5.43
N SER A 134 17.72 17.66 5.06
CA SER A 134 16.39 18.23 5.13
C SER A 134 15.44 17.57 4.11
N ARG A 135 14.13 17.77 4.31
CA ARG A 135 13.08 17.31 3.38
C ARG A 135 13.36 17.81 1.95
N ASP A 136 13.70 19.08 1.78
CA ASP A 136 13.95 19.68 0.47
C ASP A 136 15.21 19.11 -0.21
N GLU A 137 16.27 18.84 0.57
CA GLU A 137 17.49 18.20 0.05
C GLU A 137 17.22 16.76 -0.41
N LEU A 138 16.49 15.98 0.39
CA LEU A 138 16.08 14.62 0.03
C LEU A 138 15.19 14.62 -1.20
N THR A 139 14.16 15.48 -1.25
CA THR A 139 13.30 15.65 -2.42
C THR A 139 14.14 15.98 -3.66
N SER A 140 15.10 16.91 -3.55
CA SER A 140 15.98 17.27 -4.67
C SER A 140 16.85 16.10 -5.13
N ILE A 141 17.36 15.27 -4.21
CA ILE A 141 18.11 14.05 -4.54
C ILE A 141 17.22 13.10 -5.33
N PHE A 142 16.04 12.73 -4.81
CA PHE A 142 15.15 11.78 -5.50
C PHE A 142 14.69 12.31 -6.87
N GLN A 143 14.38 13.60 -6.99
CA GLN A 143 14.01 14.21 -8.28
C GLN A 143 15.12 14.08 -9.33
N LYS A 144 16.39 14.17 -8.91
CA LYS A 144 17.55 14.07 -9.81
C LYS A 144 17.94 12.62 -10.09
N SER A 145 17.90 11.75 -9.09
CA SER A 145 18.44 10.38 -9.17
C SER A 145 17.40 9.32 -9.53
N CYS A 146 16.11 9.61 -9.33
CA CYS A 146 15.01 8.65 -9.45
C CYS A 146 13.90 9.16 -10.39
N PRO A 147 14.21 9.59 -11.63
CA PRO A 147 13.20 10.03 -12.59
C PRO A 147 12.19 8.91 -12.88
N ALA A 148 10.98 9.25 -13.34
CA ALA A 148 9.97 8.26 -13.72
C ALA A 148 10.50 7.29 -14.81
N ALA A 149 10.09 6.03 -14.73
CA ALA A 149 10.41 4.96 -15.66
C ALA A 149 9.27 3.94 -15.68
N ASP A 150 9.35 2.95 -16.57
CA ASP A 150 8.43 1.80 -16.59
C ASP A 150 8.42 1.11 -15.22
N ASP A 151 7.22 1.00 -14.66
CA ASP A 151 7.00 0.61 -13.28
C ASP A 151 6.05 -0.58 -13.15
N LEU A 152 6.08 -1.15 -11.96
CA LEU A 152 5.12 -2.12 -11.47
C LEU A 152 4.64 -1.68 -10.09
N VAL A 153 3.45 -2.12 -9.73
CA VAL A 153 2.91 -2.01 -8.37
C VAL A 153 2.69 -3.41 -7.83
N ILE A 154 3.34 -3.70 -6.70
CA ILE A 154 3.10 -4.92 -5.93
C ILE A 154 2.28 -4.59 -4.69
N ILE A 155 1.23 -5.37 -4.45
CA ILE A 155 0.39 -5.32 -3.25
C ILE A 155 0.43 -6.72 -2.63
N LYS A 156 0.88 -6.83 -1.38
CA LYS A 156 0.92 -8.09 -0.63
C LYS A 156 0.15 -7.92 0.66
N VAL A 157 -0.83 -8.80 0.91
CA VAL A 157 -1.64 -8.78 2.13
C VAL A 157 -1.53 -10.15 2.80
N GLY A 158 -1.18 -10.15 4.08
CA GLY A 158 -1.21 -11.32 4.94
C GLY A 158 -2.24 -11.12 6.04
N VAL A 159 -3.10 -12.11 6.26
CA VAL A 159 -4.03 -12.12 7.39
C VAL A 159 -4.06 -13.50 8.03
N ASP A 160 -3.54 -13.59 9.25
CA ASP A 160 -3.25 -14.84 9.95
C ASP A 160 -2.50 -15.84 9.03
N ASN A 161 -3.18 -16.90 8.57
CA ASN A 161 -2.60 -17.92 7.70
C ASN A 161 -2.86 -17.66 6.20
N TRP A 162 -3.70 -16.71 5.86
CA TRP A 162 -4.02 -16.35 4.49
C TRP A 162 -3.05 -15.29 3.97
N LYS A 163 -2.64 -15.43 2.71
CA LYS A 163 -1.76 -14.47 2.04
C LYS A 163 -2.20 -14.33 0.60
N GLU A 164 -2.22 -13.10 0.11
CA GLU A 164 -2.52 -12.75 -1.27
C GLU A 164 -1.48 -11.75 -1.78
N GLU A 165 -1.17 -11.84 -3.06
CA GLU A 165 -0.22 -10.95 -3.69
C GLU A 165 -0.63 -10.64 -5.13
N ILE A 166 -0.75 -9.35 -5.43
CA ILE A 166 -1.10 -8.84 -6.74
C ILE A 166 0.10 -8.06 -7.27
N VAL A 167 0.43 -8.27 -8.55
CA VAL A 167 1.43 -7.50 -9.29
C VAL A 167 0.73 -6.89 -10.49
N ILE A 168 0.81 -5.57 -10.60
CA ILE A 168 0.31 -4.77 -11.72
C ILE A 168 1.55 -4.25 -12.44
N GLU A 169 1.74 -4.59 -13.71
CA GLU A 169 2.83 -4.07 -14.53
C GLU A 169 2.31 -2.93 -15.41
N CYS A 170 3.17 -1.97 -15.76
CA CYS A 170 2.81 -0.95 -16.74
C CYS A 170 2.53 -1.58 -18.11
N ASN A 171 1.79 -0.86 -18.95
CA ASN A 171 1.58 -1.22 -20.34
C ASN A 171 1.90 -0.04 -21.26
N SER A 172 1.61 -0.17 -22.55
CA SER A 172 1.89 0.88 -23.55
C SER A 172 1.09 2.17 -23.35
N GLN A 173 0.04 2.16 -22.52
CA GLN A 173 -0.85 3.29 -22.29
C GLN A 173 -0.67 3.93 -20.92
N PHE A 174 -0.42 3.14 -19.89
CA PHE A 174 -0.41 3.56 -18.50
C PHE A 174 0.74 2.93 -17.71
N SER A 175 1.35 3.73 -16.84
CA SER A 175 2.16 3.24 -15.73
C SER A 175 1.31 2.36 -14.79
N ALA A 176 1.95 1.42 -14.09
CA ALA A 176 1.29 0.62 -13.07
C ALA A 176 0.74 1.49 -11.94
N MET A 177 1.48 2.54 -11.54
CA MET A 177 1.01 3.49 -10.52
C MET A 177 -0.25 4.23 -10.97
N GLN A 178 -0.34 4.64 -12.24
CA GLN A 178 -1.58 5.24 -12.77
C GLN A 178 -2.74 4.25 -12.68
N MET A 179 -2.58 3.00 -13.10
CA MET A 179 -3.66 2.02 -13.05
C MET A 179 -4.08 1.70 -11.60
N ALA A 180 -3.11 1.45 -10.72
CA ALA A 180 -3.35 1.10 -9.32
C ALA A 180 -4.01 2.22 -8.51
N THR A 181 -3.98 3.48 -8.98
CA THR A 181 -4.59 4.62 -8.31
C THR A 181 -5.84 5.12 -9.03
N ALA A 182 -5.78 5.31 -10.34
CA ALA A 182 -6.84 5.89 -11.15
C ALA A 182 -8.01 4.92 -11.37
N PHE A 183 -7.76 3.62 -11.50
CA PHE A 183 -8.85 2.66 -11.77
C PHE A 183 -9.75 2.47 -10.55
N PRO A 184 -9.23 2.27 -9.32
CA PRO A 184 -10.07 2.21 -8.12
C PRO A 184 -10.94 3.47 -7.94
N ILE A 185 -10.37 4.67 -8.11
CA ILE A 185 -11.15 5.90 -7.95
C ILE A 185 -12.21 6.06 -9.06
N SER A 186 -11.89 5.63 -10.29
CA SER A 186 -12.84 5.65 -11.41
C SER A 186 -13.99 4.67 -11.21
N ALA A 187 -13.71 3.48 -10.66
CA ALA A 187 -14.74 2.52 -10.27
C ALA A 187 -15.70 3.11 -9.23
N VAL A 188 -15.17 3.73 -8.15
CA VAL A 188 -16.01 4.38 -7.13
C VAL A 188 -16.81 5.55 -7.72
N ALA A 189 -16.19 6.38 -8.56
CA ALA A 189 -16.87 7.49 -9.23
C ALA A 189 -18.03 7.00 -10.12
N PHE A 190 -17.84 5.88 -10.82
CA PHE A 190 -18.90 5.24 -11.61
C PHE A 190 -20.06 4.78 -10.72
N LEU A 191 -19.79 4.16 -9.58
CA LEU A 191 -20.83 3.71 -8.65
C LEU A 191 -21.64 4.88 -8.06
N ILE A 192 -21.00 6.01 -7.81
CA ILE A 192 -21.69 7.25 -7.42
C ILE A 192 -22.53 7.78 -8.59
N GLY A 193 -21.94 7.89 -9.78
CA GLY A 193 -22.61 8.43 -10.97
C GLY A 193 -23.82 7.61 -11.42
N THR A 194 -23.80 6.29 -11.16
CA THR A 194 -24.90 5.36 -11.46
C THR A 194 -25.89 5.19 -10.30
N ARG A 195 -25.70 5.92 -9.19
CA ARG A 195 -26.54 5.84 -7.98
C ARG A 195 -26.56 4.47 -7.30
N VAL A 196 -25.53 3.66 -7.50
CA VAL A 196 -25.30 2.46 -6.68
C VAL A 196 -24.87 2.88 -5.27
N ILE A 197 -24.02 3.90 -5.17
CA ILE A 197 -23.71 4.60 -3.92
C ILE A 197 -24.54 5.88 -3.88
N GLU A 198 -25.45 5.98 -2.92
CA GLU A 198 -26.17 7.23 -2.62
C GLU A 198 -25.58 7.85 -1.35
N SER A 199 -24.86 8.97 -1.49
CA SER A 199 -24.32 9.72 -0.34
C SER A 199 -24.45 11.22 -0.53
N GLY A 200 -24.81 11.90 0.56
CA GLY A 200 -24.82 13.37 0.66
C GLY A 200 -23.56 13.95 1.32
N GLY A 201 -22.53 13.15 1.58
CA GLY A 201 -21.33 13.57 2.31
C GLY A 201 -20.09 12.70 2.03
N PRO A 202 -19.01 12.89 2.81
CA PRO A 202 -17.78 12.12 2.66
C PRO A 202 -18.02 10.61 2.80
N LEU A 203 -17.38 9.82 1.94
CA LEU A 203 -17.44 8.36 1.95
C LEU A 203 -16.25 7.76 2.73
N ALA A 204 -16.50 6.67 3.45
CA ALA A 204 -15.48 5.79 4.02
C ALA A 204 -15.39 4.47 3.22
N TYR A 205 -14.36 3.64 3.46
CA TYR A 205 -14.22 2.39 2.71
C TYR A 205 -15.36 1.38 2.98
N LYS A 206 -16.10 1.54 4.09
CA LYS A 206 -17.30 0.74 4.41
C LYS A 206 -18.53 1.11 3.56
N ASP A 207 -18.50 2.26 2.89
CA ASP A 207 -19.63 2.75 2.09
C ASP A 207 -19.50 2.35 0.61
N VAL A 208 -18.37 1.73 0.23
CA VAL A 208 -18.08 1.27 -1.14
C VAL A 208 -18.47 -0.20 -1.31
N PRO A 209 -19.59 -0.53 -1.96
CA PRO A 209 -20.06 -1.91 -2.05
C PRO A 209 -19.04 -2.77 -2.80
N TYR A 210 -18.44 -3.72 -2.07
CA TYR A 210 -17.21 -4.39 -2.49
C TYR A 210 -17.38 -5.15 -3.81
N THR A 211 -18.48 -5.89 -3.98
CA THR A 211 -18.72 -6.72 -5.17
C THR A 211 -18.85 -5.89 -6.43
N GLU A 212 -19.62 -4.80 -6.39
CA GLU A 212 -19.82 -3.89 -7.51
C GLU A 212 -18.54 -3.10 -7.81
N PHE A 213 -17.80 -2.72 -6.78
CA PHE A 213 -16.48 -2.09 -6.91
C PHE A 213 -15.49 -3.03 -7.61
N GLU A 214 -15.38 -4.27 -7.14
CA GLU A 214 -14.48 -5.29 -7.71
C GLU A 214 -14.82 -5.58 -9.17
N GLN A 215 -16.09 -5.81 -9.49
CA GLN A 215 -16.55 -6.03 -10.88
C GLN A 215 -16.18 -4.86 -11.81
N LYS A 216 -16.26 -3.62 -11.33
CA LYS A 216 -15.87 -2.45 -12.11
C LYS A 216 -14.38 -2.26 -12.21
N LEU A 217 -13.65 -2.58 -11.14
CA LEU A 217 -12.19 -2.54 -11.16
C LEU A 217 -11.64 -3.56 -12.15
N ASP A 218 -12.15 -4.79 -12.13
CA ASP A 218 -11.76 -5.87 -13.04
C ASP A 218 -12.01 -5.49 -14.50
N PHE A 219 -13.19 -4.93 -14.80
CA PHE A 219 -13.50 -4.42 -16.13
C PHE A 219 -12.46 -3.40 -16.62
N LEU A 220 -12.06 -2.44 -15.78
CA LEU A 220 -11.06 -1.44 -16.17
C LEU A 220 -9.69 -2.06 -16.45
N PHE A 221 -9.29 -3.07 -15.67
CA PHE A 221 -8.04 -3.79 -15.91
C PHE A 221 -8.10 -4.70 -17.14
N GLU A 222 -9.26 -5.23 -17.51
CA GLU A 222 -9.44 -6.03 -18.73
C GLU A 222 -9.37 -5.18 -20.01
N GLU A 223 -9.92 -3.96 -19.99
CA GLU A 223 -9.94 -3.06 -21.15
C GLU A 223 -8.55 -2.55 -21.58
N VAL A 224 -7.55 -2.66 -20.70
CA VAL A 224 -6.18 -2.17 -20.94
C VAL A 224 -5.13 -3.28 -21.07
N LYS A 225 -5.56 -4.55 -21.11
CA LYS A 225 -4.70 -5.69 -21.46
C LYS A 225 -4.50 -5.75 -22.97
#